data_AF-A0A9P4Z4A3-F1
#
_entry.id   AF-A0A9P4Z4A3-F1
#
_cell.length_a   1.000
_cell.length_b   1.000
_cell.length_c   1.000
_cell.angle_alpha   90.00
_cell.angle_beta   90.00
_cell.angle_gamma   90.00
#
_symmetry.space_group_name_H-M   'P 1'
#
loop_
_entity.id
_entity.type
_entity.pdbx_description
1 polymer ?
#
loop_
_entity_poly.entity_id
_entity_poly.type
_entity_poly.pdbx_seq_one_letter_code
_entity_poly.pdbx_strand_id
1 'polypeptide(L)'
;MLLRVSVLYPSSTEKLPSDTWPEGISVRRTGDILVTCLDEPDILVINVAEDPDEPENRLVKRLHRFPDANGIYGIGRVPRPDDDAAGYDVPVDEEEFAVVTGTADVSKYLFGNWTLWRITLGTDRLTGFTTVLSSRRVESEDLQDFGFFQGMVGVRPTGAPANKMAACDLTRGRLCLLDIETGSVDVVSDHDILSPSPYSRDNSVFGANRVRFTENHAWVTSWSDGALLRIPVSRDSATGLIRATGPPERMAEGFQAPDGLSITRDGTTAYIGSISTSTLWRVDGLSDEYDSEPTSTVTAVRTDLATPTAMDLFYPGPGVDPAITKPTLYICSVGSLTPEVMSGKGDWLTVSSLDTKLEIMVTVTTEITYEYV
;
A
#
# COMPACT_ATOMS: atom_id res chain seq x y z
N MET A 1 -13.59 -2.86 17.12
CA MET A 1 -13.68 -3.62 15.85
C MET A 1 -12.77 -4.84 15.97
N LEU A 2 -13.20 -6.01 15.51
CA LEU A 2 -12.37 -7.22 15.45
C LEU A 2 -11.70 -7.24 14.06
N LEU A 3 -10.37 -7.33 13.97
CA LEU A 3 -9.60 -7.30 12.71
C LEU A 3 -8.83 -8.61 12.53
N ARG A 4 -8.89 -9.22 11.33
CA ARG A 4 -7.98 -10.30 10.91
C ARG A 4 -6.71 -9.71 10.33
N VAL A 5 -5.55 -10.15 10.80
CA VAL A 5 -4.25 -9.80 10.19
C VAL A 5 -3.69 -11.03 9.51
N SER A 6 -3.36 -10.92 8.23
CA SER A 6 -2.68 -11.97 7.45
C SER A 6 -1.39 -11.41 6.87
N VAL A 7 -0.29 -12.15 7.02
CA VAL A 7 1.05 -11.67 6.66
C VAL A 7 1.67 -12.58 5.62
N LEU A 8 2.06 -12.00 4.50
CA LEU A 8 2.68 -12.66 3.36
C LEU A 8 4.20 -12.53 3.48
N TYR A 9 4.93 -13.65 3.50
CA TYR A 9 6.40 -13.66 3.55
C TYR A 9 7.01 -14.32 2.31
N PRO A 10 8.25 -13.96 1.95
CA PRO A 10 9.06 -14.68 0.93
C PRO A 10 9.40 -16.12 1.33
N SER A 11 9.12 -16.51 2.57
CA SER A 11 9.45 -17.82 3.14
C SER A 11 8.35 -18.50 3.92
N SER A 12 7.17 -17.87 4.03
CA SER A 12 6.05 -18.53 4.67
C SER A 12 5.43 -19.57 3.75
N THR A 13 4.53 -20.37 4.29
CA THR A 13 3.66 -21.29 3.56
C THR A 13 2.90 -20.62 2.40
N GLU A 14 2.81 -19.28 2.38
CA GLU A 14 2.29 -18.42 1.31
C GLU A 14 3.46 -17.84 0.48
N LYS A 15 4.05 -18.66 -0.41
CA LYS A 15 5.39 -18.40 -0.99
C LYS A 15 5.42 -17.27 -2.03
N LEU A 16 5.72 -16.03 -1.63
CA LEU A 16 6.43 -15.11 -2.52
C LEU A 16 7.84 -15.70 -2.79
N PRO A 17 8.47 -15.46 -3.95
CA PRO A 17 9.84 -15.91 -4.17
C PRO A 17 10.77 -15.31 -3.10
N SER A 18 11.67 -16.13 -2.55
CA SER A 18 12.49 -15.84 -1.37
C SER A 18 13.42 -14.63 -1.52
N ASP A 19 13.63 -14.17 -2.73
CA ASP A 19 14.50 -13.08 -3.14
C ASP A 19 13.73 -11.85 -3.65
N THR A 20 12.42 -11.76 -3.38
CA THR A 20 11.62 -10.60 -3.80
C THR A 20 11.51 -9.54 -2.72
N TRP A 21 11.44 -8.28 -3.14
CA TRP A 21 11.10 -7.15 -2.29
C TRP A 21 9.68 -6.65 -2.61
N PRO A 22 8.64 -7.10 -1.89
CA PRO A 22 7.29 -6.54 -2.07
C PRO A 22 7.26 -5.06 -1.70
N GLU A 23 6.77 -4.22 -2.60
CA GLU A 23 6.68 -2.77 -2.39
C GLU A 23 5.25 -2.25 -2.45
N GLY A 24 4.37 -2.95 -3.15
CA GLY A 24 2.98 -2.58 -3.29
C GLY A 24 2.07 -3.79 -3.16
N ILE A 25 0.86 -3.51 -2.67
CA ILE A 25 -0.20 -4.50 -2.51
C ILE A 25 -1.53 -3.84 -2.86
N SER A 26 -2.40 -4.59 -3.52
CA SER A 26 -3.80 -4.22 -3.69
C SER A 26 -4.69 -5.46 -3.67
N VAL A 27 -5.81 -5.39 -2.96
CA VAL A 27 -6.77 -6.51 -2.89
C VAL A 27 -7.88 -6.34 -3.92
N ARG A 28 -8.14 -7.38 -4.71
CA ARG A 28 -9.26 -7.46 -5.65
C ARG A 28 -10.58 -7.64 -4.91
N ARG A 29 -11.71 -7.31 -5.54
CA ARG A 29 -13.04 -7.62 -5.01
C ARG A 29 -13.29 -9.14 -4.83
N THR A 30 -12.56 -9.97 -5.56
CA THR A 30 -12.57 -11.44 -5.39
C THR A 30 -11.89 -11.91 -4.10
N GLY A 31 -11.13 -11.03 -3.43
CA GLY A 31 -10.25 -11.38 -2.31
C GLY A 31 -8.85 -11.81 -2.75
N ASP A 32 -8.60 -11.94 -4.06
CA ASP A 32 -7.24 -12.17 -4.57
C ASP A 32 -6.33 -10.97 -4.26
N ILE A 33 -5.08 -11.26 -3.92
CA ILE A 33 -4.10 -10.24 -3.57
C ILE A 33 -3.16 -10.05 -4.75
N LEU A 34 -2.99 -8.80 -5.16
CA LEU A 34 -1.97 -8.39 -6.11
C LEU A 34 -0.77 -7.85 -5.35
N VAL A 35 0.42 -8.37 -5.65
CA VAL A 35 1.68 -7.94 -5.05
C VAL A 35 2.61 -7.45 -6.15
N THR A 36 3.29 -6.34 -5.90
CA THR A 36 4.31 -5.77 -6.78
C THR A 36 5.66 -5.78 -6.10
N CYS A 37 6.73 -6.01 -6.87
CA CYS A 37 8.08 -6.13 -6.36
C CYS A 37 8.95 -4.95 -6.81
N LEU A 38 9.77 -4.40 -5.90
CA LEU A 38 10.68 -3.29 -6.17
C LEU A 38 11.78 -3.66 -7.18
N ASP A 39 12.13 -4.95 -7.21
CA ASP A 39 13.26 -5.54 -7.91
C ASP A 39 12.86 -6.48 -9.06
N GLU A 40 11.57 -6.64 -9.30
CA GLU A 40 11.05 -7.36 -10.45
C GLU A 40 9.90 -6.59 -11.14
N PRO A 41 9.83 -6.59 -12.49
CA PRO A 41 8.74 -5.96 -13.22
C PRO A 41 7.51 -6.87 -13.32
N ASP A 42 7.30 -7.75 -12.34
CA ASP A 42 6.23 -8.75 -12.32
C ASP A 42 5.15 -8.38 -11.30
N ILE A 43 3.88 -8.47 -11.70
CA ILE A 43 2.75 -8.52 -10.75
C ILE A 43 2.55 -9.98 -10.39
N LEU A 44 2.54 -10.26 -9.10
CA LEU A 44 2.18 -11.56 -8.55
C LEU A 44 0.72 -11.51 -8.09
N VAL A 45 0.01 -12.63 -8.27
CA VAL A 45 -1.33 -12.83 -7.73
C VAL A 45 -1.32 -13.99 -6.76
N ILE A 46 -1.99 -13.81 -5.62
CA ILE A 46 -2.23 -14.83 -4.61
C ILE A 46 -3.73 -15.05 -4.54
N ASN A 47 -4.18 -16.26 -4.91
CA ASN A 47 -5.57 -16.64 -4.76
C ASN A 47 -5.84 -17.05 -3.32
N VAL A 48 -6.62 -16.24 -2.61
CA VAL A 48 -6.94 -16.47 -1.19
C VAL A 48 -8.16 -17.37 -1.02
N ALA A 49 -8.98 -17.50 -2.06
CA ALA A 49 -10.25 -18.23 -2.02
C ALA A 49 -10.07 -19.76 -2.18
N GLU A 50 -8.91 -20.24 -2.63
CA GLU A 50 -8.71 -21.66 -2.94
C GLU A 50 -8.68 -22.59 -1.72
N ASP A 51 -8.31 -22.11 -0.53
CA ASP A 51 -8.55 -22.81 0.73
C ASP A 51 -8.30 -21.87 1.94
N PRO A 52 -9.34 -21.50 2.72
CA PRO A 52 -9.14 -20.69 3.91
C PRO A 52 -8.48 -21.48 5.06
N ASP A 53 -8.56 -22.81 5.04
CA ASP A 53 -8.13 -23.72 6.10
C ASP A 53 -6.76 -24.36 5.81
N GLU A 54 -6.33 -24.41 4.54
CA GLU A 54 -4.99 -24.87 4.11
C GLU A 54 -4.22 -23.79 3.33
N PRO A 55 -3.80 -22.68 3.99
CA PRO A 55 -3.11 -21.57 3.34
C PRO A 55 -1.77 -21.94 2.68
N GLU A 56 -1.14 -23.05 3.07
CA GLU A 56 0.03 -23.64 2.40
C GLU A 56 -0.21 -24.07 0.94
N ASN A 57 -1.46 -24.22 0.53
CA ASN A 57 -1.82 -24.56 -0.85
C ASN A 57 -2.08 -23.32 -1.72
N ARG A 58 -1.98 -22.10 -1.17
CA ARG A 58 -2.21 -20.86 -1.94
C ARG A 58 -1.15 -20.72 -3.03
N LEU A 59 -1.61 -20.71 -4.28
CA LEU A 59 -0.74 -20.59 -5.44
C LEU A 59 -0.40 -19.12 -5.69
N VAL A 60 0.87 -18.76 -5.46
CA VAL A 60 1.43 -17.51 -5.99
C VAL A 60 1.76 -17.72 -7.45
N LYS A 61 1.19 -16.87 -8.32
CA LYS A 61 1.42 -16.93 -9.77
C LYS A 61 1.83 -15.57 -10.28
N ARG A 62 2.74 -15.54 -11.24
CA ARG A 62 2.97 -14.33 -12.03
C ARG A 62 1.73 -14.05 -12.88
N LEU A 63 1.12 -12.89 -12.68
CA LEU A 63 -0.04 -12.42 -13.41
C LEU A 63 0.38 -11.66 -14.69
N HIS A 64 1.36 -10.77 -14.57
CA HIS A 64 1.80 -9.91 -15.68
C HIS A 64 3.28 -9.53 -15.52
N ARG A 65 3.97 -9.31 -16.63
CA ARG A 65 5.32 -8.75 -16.67
C ARG A 65 5.34 -7.52 -17.56
N PHE A 66 5.83 -6.40 -17.03
CA PHE A 66 5.97 -5.17 -17.81
C PHE A 66 7.31 -5.15 -18.55
N PRO A 67 7.34 -4.71 -19.82
CA PRO A 67 8.58 -4.51 -20.55
C PRO A 67 9.31 -3.25 -20.05
N ASP A 68 10.61 -3.16 -20.36
CA ASP A 68 11.44 -1.95 -20.18
C ASP A 68 11.50 -1.38 -18.75
N ALA A 69 11.18 -2.20 -17.75
CA ALA A 69 11.31 -1.91 -16.32
C ALA A 69 12.03 -3.05 -15.61
N ASN A 70 12.57 -2.77 -14.42
CA ASN A 70 13.09 -3.81 -13.52
C ASN A 70 12.41 -3.79 -12.14
N GLY A 71 11.37 -2.98 -11.95
CA GLY A 71 10.64 -2.89 -10.70
C GLY A 71 9.26 -2.26 -10.87
N ILE A 72 8.38 -2.55 -9.92
CA ILE A 72 7.04 -1.99 -9.78
C ILE A 72 6.88 -1.39 -8.39
N TYR A 73 6.48 -0.12 -8.35
CA TYR A 73 6.57 0.74 -7.16
C TYR A 73 5.22 1.13 -6.59
N GLY A 74 4.19 1.03 -7.40
CA GLY A 74 2.83 1.27 -6.97
C GLY A 74 1.85 0.45 -7.77
N ILE A 75 0.85 -0.04 -7.06
CA ILE A 75 -0.38 -0.59 -7.63
C ILE A 75 -1.54 -0.03 -6.82
N GLY A 76 -2.62 0.30 -7.52
CA GLY A 76 -3.84 0.74 -6.85
C GLY A 76 -5.04 0.51 -7.75
N ARG A 77 -6.12 0.01 -7.15
CA ARG A 77 -7.39 -0.14 -7.83
C ARG A 77 -7.92 1.23 -8.26
N VAL A 78 -8.38 1.33 -9.51
CA VAL A 78 -9.07 2.51 -10.01
C VAL A 78 -10.47 2.54 -9.40
N PRO A 79 -10.87 3.59 -8.66
CA PRO A 79 -12.19 3.64 -8.02
C PRO A 79 -13.28 3.68 -9.08
N ARG A 80 -14.40 3.01 -8.87
CA ARG A 80 -15.52 3.00 -9.82
C ARG A 80 -16.72 3.82 -9.31
N PRO A 81 -17.59 4.34 -10.20
CA PRO A 81 -18.81 5.04 -9.79
C PRO A 81 -19.71 4.23 -8.85
N ASP A 82 -19.80 2.91 -9.02
CA ASP A 82 -20.59 2.02 -8.16
C ASP A 82 -19.96 1.77 -6.78
N ASP A 83 -18.69 2.13 -6.56
CA ASP A 83 -18.09 2.08 -5.22
C ASP A 83 -18.84 2.99 -4.24
N ASP A 84 -19.42 4.11 -4.70
CA ASP A 84 -20.16 5.07 -3.84
C ASP A 84 -21.49 4.50 -3.35
N ALA A 85 -22.18 3.75 -4.20
CA ALA A 85 -23.58 3.38 -3.99
C ALA A 85 -23.74 1.98 -3.38
N ALA A 86 -22.82 1.07 -3.70
CA ALA A 86 -22.94 -0.32 -3.32
C ALA A 86 -21.85 -0.79 -2.36
N GLY A 87 -20.80 0.01 -2.10
CA GLY A 87 -19.59 -0.44 -1.41
C GLY A 87 -18.70 -1.30 -2.31
N TYR A 88 -17.65 -1.91 -1.75
CA TYR A 88 -16.67 -2.79 -2.44
C TYR A 88 -17.26 -4.14 -2.92
N ASP A 89 -18.56 -4.18 -3.11
CA ASP A 89 -19.38 -5.24 -2.57
C ASP A 89 -20.19 -5.93 -3.70
N VAL A 90 -20.19 -5.36 -4.90
CA VAL A 90 -20.82 -5.99 -6.07
C VAL A 90 -19.74 -6.78 -6.83
N PRO A 91 -19.92 -8.09 -7.07
CA PRO A 91 -19.04 -8.84 -7.98
C PRO A 91 -19.04 -8.19 -9.35
N VAL A 92 -17.85 -8.04 -9.93
CA VAL A 92 -17.68 -7.45 -11.27
C VAL A 92 -16.86 -8.39 -12.11
N ASP A 93 -17.22 -8.49 -13.38
CA ASP A 93 -16.48 -9.30 -14.34
C ASP A 93 -15.08 -8.73 -14.59
N GLU A 94 -14.93 -7.39 -14.44
CA GLU A 94 -13.71 -6.65 -14.76
C GLU A 94 -13.39 -5.57 -13.72
N GLU A 95 -12.10 -5.46 -13.39
CA GLU A 95 -11.55 -4.47 -12.46
C GLU A 95 -10.36 -3.76 -13.11
N GLU A 96 -10.28 -2.44 -12.94
CA GLU A 96 -9.15 -1.65 -13.43
C GLU A 96 -8.19 -1.31 -12.30
N PHE A 97 -6.89 -1.37 -12.61
CA PHE A 97 -5.82 -0.94 -11.72
C PHE A 97 -4.87 -0.02 -12.49
N ALA A 98 -4.32 0.95 -11.76
CA ALA A 98 -3.16 1.69 -12.19
C ALA A 98 -1.90 1.05 -11.60
N VAL A 99 -0.82 1.03 -12.37
CA VAL A 99 0.46 0.48 -11.96
C VAL A 99 1.57 1.42 -12.40
N VAL A 100 2.52 1.70 -11.50
CA VAL A 100 3.71 2.49 -11.82
C VAL A 100 4.94 1.60 -11.78
N THR A 101 5.60 1.49 -12.92
CA THR A 101 6.88 0.78 -13.08
C THR A 101 8.02 1.77 -13.19
N GLY A 102 9.24 1.30 -12.99
CA GLY A 102 10.44 2.12 -13.15
C GLY A 102 11.71 1.29 -13.19
N THR A 103 12.84 1.99 -13.16
CA THR A 103 14.16 1.39 -13.02
C THR A 103 14.74 1.67 -11.64
N ALA A 104 15.10 0.62 -10.91
CA ALA A 104 15.85 0.66 -9.67
C ALA A 104 17.30 0.25 -9.91
N ASP A 105 18.24 1.07 -9.45
CA ASP A 105 19.55 0.61 -8.99
C ASP A 105 19.58 0.78 -7.48
N VAL A 106 19.04 -0.23 -6.78
CA VAL A 106 18.91 -0.24 -5.32
C VAL A 106 20.27 -0.04 -4.65
N SER A 107 21.34 -0.61 -5.22
CA SER A 107 22.70 -0.47 -4.69
C SER A 107 23.23 0.96 -4.70
N LYS A 108 22.71 1.80 -5.61
CA LYS A 108 23.11 3.20 -5.75
C LYS A 108 22.04 4.19 -5.31
N TYR A 109 20.90 3.71 -4.79
CA TYR A 109 19.73 4.55 -4.49
C TYR A 109 19.27 5.39 -5.67
N LEU A 110 19.31 4.82 -6.88
CA LEU A 110 18.82 5.50 -8.08
C LEU A 110 17.51 4.88 -8.51
N PHE A 111 16.47 5.71 -8.57
CA PHE A 111 15.14 5.35 -9.01
C PHE A 111 14.70 6.34 -10.09
N GLY A 112 13.94 5.88 -11.08
CA GLY A 112 13.51 6.74 -12.19
C GLY A 112 12.93 5.97 -13.36
N ASN A 113 12.85 6.64 -14.51
CA ASN A 113 12.25 6.09 -15.74
C ASN A 113 10.81 5.60 -15.52
N TRP A 114 10.03 6.42 -14.82
CA TRP A 114 8.69 6.07 -14.37
C TRP A 114 7.77 5.85 -15.57
N THR A 115 6.98 4.79 -15.55
CA THR A 115 5.96 4.53 -16.56
C THR A 115 4.65 4.15 -15.87
N LEU A 116 3.58 4.84 -16.24
CA LEU A 116 2.23 4.54 -15.77
C LEU A 116 1.54 3.57 -16.73
N TRP A 117 0.89 2.57 -16.15
CA TRP A 117 0.13 1.56 -16.85
C TRP A 117 -1.29 1.52 -16.30
N ARG A 118 -2.24 1.27 -17.19
CA ARG A 118 -3.58 0.84 -16.85
C ARG A 118 -3.73 -0.62 -17.21
N ILE A 119 -4.18 -1.42 -16.27
CA ILE A 119 -4.46 -2.84 -16.47
C ILE A 119 -5.93 -3.12 -16.17
N THR A 120 -6.56 -3.91 -17.02
CA THR A 120 -7.88 -4.48 -16.74
C THR A 120 -7.70 -5.95 -16.40
N LEU A 121 -8.20 -6.33 -15.24
CA LEU A 121 -8.19 -7.70 -14.75
C LEU A 121 -9.59 -8.29 -14.82
N GLY A 122 -9.66 -9.57 -15.11
CA GLY A 122 -10.90 -10.35 -15.04
C GLY A 122 -10.66 -11.65 -14.29
N THR A 123 -11.75 -12.36 -14.01
CA THR A 123 -11.70 -13.72 -13.45
C THR A 123 -12.15 -14.71 -14.51
N ASP A 124 -11.28 -15.66 -14.85
CA ASP A 124 -11.61 -16.72 -15.79
C ASP A 124 -12.74 -17.58 -15.20
N ARG A 125 -13.88 -17.64 -15.89
CA ARG A 125 -15.10 -18.29 -15.38
C ARG A 125 -14.99 -19.81 -15.27
N LEU A 126 -14.05 -20.43 -15.98
CA LEU A 126 -13.86 -21.88 -15.97
C LEU A 126 -12.92 -22.32 -14.84
N THR A 127 -11.89 -21.53 -14.59
CA THR A 127 -10.79 -21.86 -13.69
C THR A 127 -10.83 -21.08 -12.38
N GLY A 128 -11.59 -19.98 -12.32
CA GLY A 128 -11.61 -19.06 -11.18
C GLY A 128 -10.36 -18.21 -11.04
N PHE A 129 -9.38 -18.31 -11.95
CA PHE A 129 -8.13 -17.56 -11.84
C PHE A 129 -8.24 -16.12 -12.33
N THR A 130 -7.51 -15.23 -11.64
CA THR A 130 -7.25 -13.86 -12.13
C THR A 130 -6.50 -13.91 -13.46
N THR A 131 -6.91 -13.09 -14.42
CA THR A 131 -6.25 -12.93 -15.72
C THR A 131 -6.16 -11.46 -16.12
N VAL A 132 -5.14 -11.10 -16.89
CA VAL A 132 -5.03 -9.77 -17.50
C VAL A 132 -5.81 -9.75 -18.81
N LEU A 133 -6.84 -8.93 -18.87
CA LEU A 133 -7.66 -8.72 -20.07
C LEU A 133 -7.03 -7.65 -20.98
N SER A 134 -6.47 -6.60 -20.39
CA SER A 134 -5.78 -5.55 -21.13
C SER A 134 -4.66 -4.91 -20.30
N SER A 135 -3.64 -4.38 -20.98
CA SER A 135 -2.55 -3.60 -20.40
C SER A 135 -2.19 -2.47 -21.37
N ARG A 136 -2.27 -1.22 -20.91
CA ARG A 136 -2.06 -0.02 -21.71
C ARG A 136 -1.08 0.90 -21.01
N ARG A 137 0.02 1.23 -21.69
CA ARG A 137 0.96 2.27 -21.27
C ARG A 137 0.32 3.65 -21.43
N VAL A 138 0.54 4.52 -20.45
CA VAL A 138 0.12 5.93 -20.45
C VAL A 138 1.39 6.76 -20.55
N GLU A 139 1.57 7.44 -21.68
CA GLU A 139 2.74 8.30 -21.89
C GLU A 139 2.65 9.55 -21.01
N SER A 140 3.73 9.86 -20.29
CA SER A 140 3.81 11.03 -19.42
C SER A 140 5.26 11.47 -19.24
N GLU A 141 5.53 12.74 -19.58
CA GLU A 141 6.77 13.40 -19.22
C GLU A 141 6.73 13.89 -17.76
N ASP A 142 5.54 14.25 -17.26
CA ASP A 142 5.34 14.74 -15.88
C ASP A 142 5.76 13.72 -14.83
N LEU A 143 5.56 12.42 -15.11
CA LEU A 143 6.01 11.35 -14.21
C LEU A 143 7.52 11.36 -13.98
N GLN A 144 8.31 11.87 -14.93
CA GLN A 144 9.77 11.94 -14.76
C GLN A 144 10.19 12.99 -13.73
N ASP A 145 9.25 13.84 -13.28
CA ASP A 145 9.48 14.74 -12.16
C ASP A 145 9.34 14.05 -10.79
N PHE A 146 8.97 12.77 -10.71
CA PHE A 146 9.07 12.05 -9.44
C PHE A 146 10.53 11.73 -9.11
N GLY A 147 10.94 12.03 -7.88
CA GLY A 147 12.23 11.57 -7.36
C GLY A 147 12.19 10.09 -6.96
N PHE A 148 11.21 9.70 -6.13
CA PHE A 148 10.96 8.29 -5.81
C PHE A 148 9.46 8.08 -5.59
N PHE A 149 8.79 7.43 -6.54
CA PHE A 149 7.38 7.13 -6.46
C PHE A 149 7.04 6.10 -5.37
N GLN A 150 6.12 6.42 -4.47
CA GLN A 150 5.67 5.50 -3.43
C GLN A 150 4.19 5.62 -3.09
N GLY A 151 3.63 4.52 -2.58
CA GLY A 151 2.32 4.47 -1.94
C GLY A 151 1.18 4.99 -2.82
N MET A 152 0.68 4.16 -3.73
CA MET A 152 -0.41 4.55 -4.64
C MET A 152 -1.78 4.12 -4.14
N VAL A 153 -2.79 5.00 -4.25
CA VAL A 153 -4.18 4.67 -3.92
C VAL A 153 -5.14 5.37 -4.88
N GLY A 154 -6.21 4.69 -5.26
CA GLY A 154 -7.27 5.29 -6.08
C GLY A 154 -8.03 6.36 -5.30
N VAL A 155 -8.29 7.51 -5.93
CA VAL A 155 -9.10 8.57 -5.34
C VAL A 155 -10.12 9.09 -6.34
N ARG A 156 -11.35 9.31 -5.88
CA ARG A 156 -12.43 9.83 -6.72
C ARG A 156 -13.35 10.70 -5.89
N PRO A 157 -13.60 11.97 -6.27
CA PRO A 157 -14.73 12.70 -5.75
C PRO A 157 -16.05 12.01 -6.13
N THR A 158 -17.02 11.95 -5.23
CA THR A 158 -18.34 11.38 -5.52
C THR A 158 -18.93 12.01 -6.79
N GLY A 159 -19.38 11.17 -7.72
CA GLY A 159 -19.93 11.62 -9.01
C GLY A 159 -18.91 12.08 -10.07
N ALA A 160 -17.61 12.18 -9.76
CA ALA A 160 -16.57 12.50 -10.74
C ALA A 160 -16.06 11.26 -11.50
N PRO A 161 -15.38 11.44 -12.67
CA PRO A 161 -14.71 10.36 -13.38
C PRO A 161 -13.67 9.63 -12.54
N ALA A 162 -13.54 8.35 -12.83
CA ALA A 162 -12.65 7.39 -12.20
C ALA A 162 -11.24 7.41 -12.81
N ASN A 163 -10.52 8.53 -12.69
CA ASN A 163 -9.23 8.67 -13.39
C ASN A 163 -8.09 9.24 -12.54
N LYS A 164 -8.24 9.31 -11.21
CA LYS A 164 -7.21 9.87 -10.33
C LYS A 164 -6.62 8.82 -9.40
N MET A 165 -5.30 8.82 -9.31
CA MET A 165 -4.54 8.08 -8.29
C MET A 165 -3.78 9.09 -7.44
N ALA A 166 -3.70 8.89 -6.15
CA ALA A 166 -2.80 9.64 -5.30
C ALA A 166 -1.54 8.82 -5.03
N ALA A 167 -0.39 9.49 -4.96
CA ALA A 167 0.88 8.90 -4.60
C ALA A 167 1.80 9.90 -3.91
N CYS A 168 2.78 9.41 -3.18
CA CYS A 168 3.82 10.21 -2.57
C CYS A 168 5.08 10.24 -3.45
N ASP A 169 5.75 11.38 -3.50
CA ASP A 169 7.15 11.47 -3.92
C ASP A 169 8.04 11.45 -2.68
N LEU A 170 8.66 10.29 -2.43
CA LEU A 170 9.39 10.00 -1.21
C LEU A 170 10.63 10.87 -1.04
N THR A 171 11.36 11.19 -2.10
CA THR A 171 12.61 11.98 -1.97
C THR A 171 12.37 13.48 -2.02
N ARG A 172 11.27 13.92 -2.65
CA ARG A 172 10.90 15.35 -2.71
C ARG A 172 9.94 15.77 -1.61
N GLY A 173 9.25 14.82 -0.98
CA GLY A 173 8.30 15.09 0.08
C GLY A 173 7.01 15.73 -0.40
N ARG A 174 6.40 15.16 -1.43
CA ARG A 174 5.17 15.68 -2.02
C ARG A 174 4.06 14.65 -1.98
N LEU A 175 2.84 15.12 -1.81
CA LEU A 175 1.64 14.36 -2.14
C LEU A 175 1.16 14.82 -3.53
N CYS A 176 1.03 13.88 -4.45
CA CYS A 176 0.68 14.13 -5.84
C CYS A 176 -0.61 13.39 -6.24
N LEU A 177 -1.30 13.91 -7.25
CA LEU A 177 -2.38 13.26 -7.98
C LEU A 177 -1.95 12.99 -9.40
N LEU A 178 -2.20 11.77 -9.85
CA LEU A 178 -1.92 11.30 -11.19
C LEU A 178 -3.24 11.16 -11.93
N ASP A 179 -3.31 11.74 -13.12
CA ASP A 179 -4.37 11.46 -14.06
C ASP A 179 -4.01 10.22 -14.90
N ILE A 180 -4.75 9.13 -14.76
CA ILE A 180 -4.40 7.87 -15.46
C ILE A 180 -4.78 7.85 -16.93
N GLU A 181 -5.51 8.84 -17.43
CA GLU A 181 -5.81 8.96 -18.85
C GLU A 181 -4.72 9.72 -19.60
N THR A 182 -4.27 10.83 -18.99
CA THR A 182 -3.33 11.76 -19.62
C THR A 182 -1.90 11.60 -19.12
N GLY A 183 -1.72 10.96 -17.97
CA GLY A 183 -0.45 10.84 -17.30
C GLY A 183 -0.02 12.10 -16.53
N SER A 184 -0.84 13.16 -16.49
CA SER A 184 -0.48 14.42 -15.84
C SER A 184 -0.31 14.25 -14.34
N VAL A 185 0.59 15.05 -13.75
CA VAL A 185 0.86 15.03 -12.31
C VAL A 185 0.54 16.40 -11.70
N ASP A 186 -0.38 16.43 -10.73
CA ASP A 186 -0.71 17.60 -9.94
C ASP A 186 -0.18 17.47 -8.52
N VAL A 187 0.50 18.49 -7.99
CA VAL A 187 0.94 18.49 -6.59
C VAL A 187 -0.19 18.97 -5.70
N VAL A 188 -0.63 18.12 -4.75
CA VAL A 188 -1.68 18.44 -3.77
C VAL A 188 -1.10 19.15 -2.56
N SER A 189 0.06 18.68 -2.09
CA SER A 189 0.75 19.24 -0.94
C SER A 189 2.27 19.11 -1.14
N ASP A 190 2.96 20.22 -0.92
CA ASP A 190 4.43 20.34 -0.89
C ASP A 190 4.74 21.18 0.35
N HIS A 191 5.13 20.51 1.43
CA HIS A 191 5.31 21.13 2.75
C HIS A 191 6.49 20.48 3.45
N ASP A 192 7.29 21.25 4.18
CA ASP A 192 8.56 20.80 4.77
C ASP A 192 8.43 19.53 5.65
N ILE A 193 7.29 19.34 6.31
CA ILE A 193 7.01 18.14 7.13
C ILE A 193 6.86 16.84 6.32
N LEU A 194 6.56 16.96 5.03
CA LEU A 194 6.52 15.86 4.08
C LEU A 194 7.90 15.59 3.49
N SER A 195 8.84 16.53 3.57
CA SER A 195 10.20 16.38 3.05
C SER A 195 11.09 15.54 3.97
N PRO A 196 12.19 14.96 3.45
CA PRO A 196 13.19 14.29 4.27
C PRO A 196 13.69 15.20 5.41
N SER A 197 13.51 14.76 6.66
CA SER A 197 13.92 15.53 7.83
C SER A 197 15.46 15.54 7.95
N PRO A 198 16.11 16.73 7.99
CA PRO A 198 17.55 16.82 8.23
C PRO A 198 17.94 16.42 9.66
N TYR A 199 16.96 16.25 10.55
CA TYR A 199 17.14 15.83 11.94
C TYR A 199 16.77 14.36 12.16
N SER A 200 16.48 13.62 11.09
CA SER A 200 16.21 12.19 11.18
C SER A 200 17.38 11.46 11.81
N ARG A 201 17.08 10.56 12.77
CA ARG A 201 18.11 9.83 13.53
C ARG A 201 18.97 8.93 12.65
N ASP A 202 18.48 8.58 11.48
CA ASP A 202 19.09 7.68 10.50
C ASP A 202 19.69 8.43 9.29
N ASN A 203 19.69 9.78 9.27
CA ASN A 203 20.02 10.58 8.09
C ASN A 203 19.23 10.12 6.85
N SER A 204 17.97 9.72 7.04
CA SER A 204 17.14 9.24 5.95
C SER A 204 16.92 10.34 4.90
N VAL A 205 17.02 9.92 3.64
CA VAL A 205 16.73 10.74 2.45
C VAL A 205 15.25 10.63 2.03
N PHE A 206 14.40 10.08 2.91
CA PHE A 206 13.00 9.76 2.61
C PHE A 206 12.03 10.58 3.46
N GLY A 207 11.02 11.15 2.83
CA GLY A 207 9.94 11.95 3.40
C GLY A 207 8.61 11.20 3.39
N ALA A 208 7.59 11.79 2.75
CA ALA A 208 6.25 11.23 2.58
C ALA A 208 6.30 9.88 1.85
N ASN A 209 5.75 8.82 2.44
CA ASN A 209 5.88 7.46 1.92
C ASN A 209 4.57 6.86 1.42
N ARG A 210 3.61 6.60 2.31
CA ARG A 210 2.30 6.08 1.88
C ARG A 210 1.24 7.13 2.00
N VAL A 211 0.20 6.99 1.17
CA VAL A 211 -1.02 7.76 1.31
C VAL A 211 -2.27 6.88 1.35
N ARG A 212 -3.23 7.28 2.18
CA ARG A 212 -4.62 6.84 2.17
C ARG A 212 -5.52 8.06 2.20
N PHE A 213 -6.78 7.91 1.79
CA PHE A 213 -7.73 9.00 1.77
C PHE A 213 -9.00 8.60 2.51
N THR A 214 -9.53 9.53 3.30
CA THR A 214 -10.93 9.58 3.73
C THR A 214 -11.65 10.65 2.93
N GLU A 215 -12.90 10.97 3.27
CA GLU A 215 -13.67 12.00 2.57
C GLU A 215 -12.96 13.36 2.64
N ASN A 216 -12.56 13.76 3.84
CA ASN A 216 -12.03 15.10 4.12
C ASN A 216 -10.52 15.18 4.28
N HIS A 217 -9.81 14.03 4.30
CA HIS A 217 -8.38 14.01 4.58
C HIS A 217 -7.59 13.09 3.66
N ALA A 218 -6.36 13.51 3.35
CA ALA A 218 -5.28 12.62 2.97
C ALA A 218 -4.46 12.27 4.21
N TRP A 219 -4.13 11.01 4.37
CA TRP A 219 -3.36 10.48 5.49
C TRP A 219 -2.04 9.96 4.96
N VAL A 220 -0.93 10.45 5.51
CA VAL A 220 0.40 10.22 4.95
C VAL A 220 1.35 9.73 6.04
N THR A 221 2.09 8.65 5.79
CA THR A 221 3.23 8.31 6.64
C THR A 221 4.43 9.15 6.24
N SER A 222 5.13 9.73 7.21
CA SER A 222 6.42 10.39 7.00
C SER A 222 7.54 9.48 7.50
N TRP A 223 8.39 9.01 6.60
CA TRP A 223 9.45 8.05 6.90
C TRP A 223 10.45 8.62 7.91
N SER A 224 11.05 9.76 7.59
CA SER A 224 12.13 10.37 8.37
C SER A 224 11.63 11.05 9.64
N ASP A 225 10.40 11.57 9.64
CA ASP A 225 9.78 12.17 10.83
C ASP A 225 9.18 11.10 11.77
N GLY A 226 8.98 9.88 11.27
CA GLY A 226 8.42 8.80 12.08
C GLY A 226 6.99 9.06 12.52
N ALA A 227 6.19 9.66 11.64
CA ALA A 227 4.89 10.21 11.97
C ALA A 227 3.76 9.75 11.02
N LEU A 228 2.54 9.74 11.55
CA LEU A 228 1.31 9.74 10.75
C LEU A 228 0.82 11.17 10.65
N LEU A 229 0.69 11.64 9.42
CA LEU A 229 0.24 12.98 9.08
C LEU A 229 -1.18 12.94 8.52
N ARG A 230 -1.93 14.00 8.74
CA ARG A 230 -3.25 14.26 8.15
C ARG A 230 -3.21 15.58 7.41
N ILE A 231 -3.73 15.62 6.19
CA ILE A 231 -3.81 16.82 5.35
C ILE A 231 -5.28 17.03 5.03
N PRO A 232 -5.90 18.16 5.44
CA PRO A 232 -7.28 18.45 5.07
C PRO A 232 -7.38 18.67 3.57
N VAL A 233 -8.37 18.06 2.93
CA VAL A 233 -8.60 18.15 1.49
C VAL A 233 -10.04 18.53 1.18
N SER A 234 -10.22 19.24 0.07
CA SER A 234 -11.53 19.45 -0.56
C SER A 234 -11.60 18.63 -1.84
N ARG A 235 -12.83 18.18 -2.16
CA ARG A 235 -13.14 17.41 -3.36
C ARG A 235 -14.24 18.13 -4.12
N ASP A 236 -13.96 18.49 -5.36
CA ASP A 236 -14.96 19.06 -6.27
C ASP A 236 -15.51 17.94 -7.17
N SER A 237 -16.77 17.58 -6.96
CA SER A 237 -17.46 16.54 -7.73
C SER A 237 -17.69 16.91 -9.19
N ALA A 238 -17.78 18.21 -9.52
CA ALA A 238 -18.01 18.67 -10.88
C ALA A 238 -16.73 18.63 -11.72
N THR A 239 -15.58 18.94 -11.09
CA THR A 239 -14.29 19.00 -11.79
C THR A 239 -13.40 17.77 -11.55
N GLY A 240 -13.74 16.93 -10.58
CA GLY A 240 -12.90 15.79 -10.16
C GLY A 240 -11.64 16.22 -9.41
N LEU A 241 -11.56 17.49 -9.02
CA LEU A 241 -10.37 18.09 -8.45
C LEU A 241 -10.29 17.82 -6.94
N ILE A 242 -9.10 17.48 -6.48
CA ILE A 242 -8.78 17.31 -5.05
C ILE A 242 -7.66 18.28 -4.69
N ARG A 243 -7.84 19.06 -3.62
CA ARG A 243 -6.86 20.08 -3.19
C ARG A 243 -6.71 20.10 -1.69
N ALA A 244 -5.50 20.29 -1.21
CA ALA A 244 -5.28 20.61 0.20
C ALA A 244 -5.96 21.94 0.56
N THR A 245 -6.63 21.97 1.71
CA THR A 245 -7.31 23.16 2.24
C THR A 245 -6.60 23.76 3.45
N GLY A 246 -5.52 23.12 3.89
CA GLY A 246 -4.71 23.50 5.06
C GLY A 246 -3.40 22.73 5.09
N PRO A 247 -2.51 23.06 6.05
CA PRO A 247 -1.22 22.40 6.19
C PRO A 247 -1.37 20.96 6.71
N PRO A 248 -0.36 20.09 6.52
CA PRO A 248 -0.34 18.79 7.19
C PRO A 248 -0.21 18.92 8.71
N GLU A 249 -0.89 18.03 9.43
CA GLU A 249 -0.93 17.95 10.89
C GLU A 249 -0.40 16.60 11.37
N ARG A 250 0.38 16.61 12.44
CA ARG A 250 0.84 15.36 13.08
C ARG A 250 -0.28 14.77 13.92
N MET A 251 -0.68 13.55 13.58
CA MET A 251 -1.73 12.81 14.28
C MET A 251 -1.15 11.81 15.27
N ALA A 252 -0.01 11.21 14.92
CA ALA A 252 0.74 10.31 15.80
C ALA A 252 2.22 10.33 15.41
N GLU A 253 3.11 9.99 16.35
CA GLU A 253 4.55 9.98 16.15
C GLU A 253 5.22 8.82 16.90
N GLY A 254 6.53 8.64 16.70
CA GLY A 254 7.32 7.60 17.36
C GLY A 254 7.46 6.32 16.55
N PHE A 255 7.05 6.31 15.28
CA PHE A 255 7.28 5.22 14.35
C PHE A 255 8.71 5.27 13.82
N GLN A 256 9.40 4.14 13.71
CA GLN A 256 10.69 4.11 13.02
C GLN A 256 10.45 3.59 11.61
N ALA A 257 10.85 4.38 10.60
CA ALA A 257 10.70 4.05 9.19
C ALA A 257 9.29 3.48 8.85
N PRO A 258 8.21 4.26 9.07
CA PRO A 258 6.85 3.82 8.76
C PRO A 258 6.69 3.62 7.25
N ASP A 259 6.47 2.37 6.86
CA ASP A 259 6.36 1.95 5.47
C ASP A 259 4.96 1.51 5.11
N GLY A 260 4.37 0.47 5.70
CA GLY A 260 2.97 0.15 5.39
C GLY A 260 1.98 1.16 6.00
N LEU A 261 0.89 1.51 5.28
CA LEU A 261 -0.24 2.27 5.80
C LEU A 261 -1.58 1.71 5.29
N SER A 262 -2.52 1.49 6.19
CA SER A 262 -3.92 1.26 5.85
C SER A 262 -4.85 1.94 6.84
N ILE A 263 -6.03 2.36 6.41
CA ILE A 263 -7.00 3.08 7.24
C ILE A 263 -8.36 2.43 7.08
N THR A 264 -9.08 2.30 8.19
CA THR A 264 -10.42 1.75 8.18
C THR A 264 -11.38 2.61 7.36
N ARG A 265 -12.41 2.00 6.76
CA ARG A 265 -13.38 2.70 5.91
C ARG A 265 -14.07 3.89 6.61
N ASP A 266 -14.25 3.79 7.93
CA ASP A 266 -14.82 4.85 8.76
C ASP A 266 -13.81 5.95 9.14
N GLY A 267 -12.55 5.83 8.73
CA GLY A 267 -11.50 6.82 8.98
C GLY A 267 -10.99 6.87 10.42
N THR A 268 -11.48 6.00 11.32
CA THR A 268 -11.22 6.15 12.78
C THR A 268 -9.95 5.45 13.27
N THR A 269 -9.42 4.52 12.48
CA THR A 269 -8.26 3.69 12.85
C THR A 269 -7.28 3.58 11.70
N ALA A 270 -5.99 3.82 11.96
CA ALA A 270 -4.91 3.50 11.04
C ALA A 270 -4.07 2.31 11.54
N TYR A 271 -3.53 1.55 10.59
CA TYR A 271 -2.53 0.53 10.78
C TYR A 271 -1.25 0.94 10.07
N ILE A 272 -0.11 0.84 10.74
CA ILE A 272 1.19 1.28 10.22
C ILE A 272 2.21 0.18 10.42
N GLY A 273 2.92 -0.19 9.35
CA GLY A 273 4.03 -1.14 9.42
C GLY A 273 5.34 -0.39 9.55
N SER A 274 6.08 -0.59 10.64
CA SER A 274 7.43 -0.07 10.80
C SER A 274 8.44 -1.12 10.36
N ILE A 275 9.14 -0.81 9.28
CA ILE A 275 10.11 -1.73 8.66
C ILE A 275 11.28 -2.03 9.61
N SER A 276 11.83 -1.01 10.28
CA SER A 276 13.05 -1.13 11.08
C SER A 276 12.83 -1.74 12.47
N THR A 277 11.59 -1.74 12.97
CA THR A 277 11.24 -2.30 14.28
C THR A 277 10.37 -3.55 14.17
N SER A 278 10.12 -4.06 12.96
CA SER A 278 9.30 -5.26 12.79
C SER A 278 7.91 -5.14 13.43
N THR A 279 7.37 -3.92 13.50
CA THR A 279 6.20 -3.60 14.34
C THR A 279 4.99 -3.22 13.48
N LEU A 280 3.84 -3.81 13.80
CA LEU A 280 2.53 -3.31 13.38
C LEU A 280 1.98 -2.41 14.47
N TRP A 281 1.80 -1.14 14.15
CA TRP A 281 1.14 -0.17 14.99
C TRP A 281 -0.32 -0.03 14.62
N ARG A 282 -1.15 0.25 15.63
CA ARG A 282 -2.52 0.71 15.49
C ARG A 282 -2.62 2.10 16.09
N VAL A 283 -3.21 3.02 15.34
CA VAL A 283 -3.52 4.38 15.79
C VAL A 283 -5.02 4.51 15.81
N ASP A 284 -5.60 4.63 17.01
CA ASP A 284 -7.03 4.85 17.22
C ASP A 284 -7.32 6.32 17.52
N GLY A 285 -8.59 6.71 17.45
CA GLY A 285 -9.03 8.07 17.77
C GLY A 285 -8.70 9.05 16.64
N LEU A 286 -8.58 8.55 15.41
CA LEU A 286 -8.52 9.41 14.25
C LEU A 286 -9.88 10.08 14.06
N SER A 287 -9.85 11.39 13.90
CA SER A 287 -11.04 12.20 13.65
C SER A 287 -10.98 12.74 12.23
N ASP A 288 -12.12 12.72 11.55
CA ASP A 288 -12.32 13.48 10.32
C ASP A 288 -12.79 14.92 10.59
N GLU A 289 -12.85 15.35 11.86
CA GLU A 289 -13.05 16.75 12.24
C GLU A 289 -11.70 17.48 12.34
N TYR A 290 -11.59 18.60 11.63
CA TYR A 290 -10.35 19.37 11.54
C TYR A 290 -9.99 20.07 12.87
N ASP A 291 -10.98 20.62 13.57
CA ASP A 291 -10.79 21.48 14.76
C ASP A 291 -10.65 20.73 16.10
N SER A 292 -10.63 19.39 16.11
CA SER A 292 -10.41 18.62 17.33
C SER A 292 -8.93 18.41 17.58
N GLU A 293 -8.44 18.74 18.78
CA GLU A 293 -7.11 18.33 19.25
C GLU A 293 -6.90 16.82 19.00
N PRO A 294 -5.78 16.37 18.41
CA PRO A 294 -5.56 14.97 18.10
C PRO A 294 -5.46 14.15 19.40
N THR A 295 -6.53 13.41 19.73
CA THR A 295 -6.58 12.51 20.90
C THR A 295 -6.16 11.08 20.55
N SER A 296 -5.23 10.92 19.60
CA SER A 296 -4.92 9.60 19.08
C SER A 296 -4.22 8.73 20.13
N THR A 297 -4.46 7.41 20.07
CA THR A 297 -3.74 6.45 20.91
C THR A 297 -2.97 5.47 20.03
N VAL A 298 -1.68 5.33 20.30
CA VAL A 298 -0.79 4.43 19.56
C VAL A 298 -0.58 3.14 20.35
N THR A 299 -0.83 2.00 19.72
CA THR A 299 -0.64 0.66 20.31
C THR A 299 0.18 -0.21 19.37
N ALA A 300 1.23 -0.86 19.88
CA ALA A 300 1.89 -1.94 19.16
C ALA A 300 0.98 -3.17 19.16
N VAL A 301 0.52 -3.60 17.99
CA VAL A 301 -0.32 -4.79 17.82
C VAL A 301 0.54 -6.03 17.70
N ARG A 302 1.68 -5.93 17.00
CA ARG A 302 2.68 -6.98 16.80
C ARG A 302 4.07 -6.38 16.69
N THR A 303 5.09 -7.12 17.10
CA THR A 303 6.50 -6.68 17.10
C THR A 303 7.44 -7.71 16.48
N ASP A 304 6.88 -8.63 15.70
CA ASP A 304 7.53 -9.83 15.15
C ASP A 304 7.28 -9.97 13.64
N LEU A 305 6.98 -8.85 12.95
CA LEU A 305 6.84 -8.83 11.49
C LEU A 305 8.22 -8.75 10.82
N ALA A 306 8.51 -9.60 9.86
CA ALA A 306 9.77 -9.52 9.12
C ALA A 306 9.73 -8.39 8.07
N THR A 307 9.96 -7.15 8.48
CA THR A 307 10.13 -6.00 7.57
C THR A 307 8.86 -5.71 6.75
N PRO A 308 7.77 -5.23 7.38
CA PRO A 308 6.52 -4.94 6.68
C PRO A 308 6.63 -3.69 5.82
N THR A 309 6.34 -3.80 4.52
CA THR A 309 6.53 -2.72 3.53
C THR A 309 5.22 -2.20 2.95
N ALA A 310 4.25 -3.09 2.70
CA ALA A 310 2.99 -2.74 2.08
C ALA A 310 1.81 -3.38 2.81
N MET A 311 0.66 -2.71 2.83
CA MET A 311 -0.55 -3.27 3.44
C MET A 311 -1.83 -2.73 2.79
N ASP A 312 -2.87 -3.56 2.81
CA ASP A 312 -4.19 -3.18 2.32
C ASP A 312 -5.30 -3.86 3.13
N LEU A 313 -6.44 -3.18 3.26
CA LEU A 313 -7.60 -3.66 4.01
C LEU A 313 -8.65 -4.23 3.06
N PHE A 314 -8.99 -5.48 3.27
CA PHE A 314 -10.09 -6.15 2.59
C PHE A 314 -11.33 -6.19 3.48
N TYR A 315 -12.45 -5.77 2.90
CA TYR A 315 -13.77 -5.88 3.50
C TYR A 315 -14.55 -6.93 2.71
N PRO A 316 -15.00 -8.02 3.35
CA PRO A 316 -15.88 -8.99 2.71
C PRO A 316 -17.13 -8.31 2.15
N GLY A 317 -17.59 -8.78 1.00
CA GLY A 317 -18.77 -8.23 0.32
C GLY A 317 -20.10 -8.43 1.07
N PRO A 318 -21.20 -7.92 0.50
CA PRO A 318 -22.53 -7.89 1.08
C PRO A 318 -23.16 -9.28 0.97
N GLY A 319 -23.88 -9.70 2.00
CA GLY A 319 -24.43 -11.06 2.10
C GLY A 319 -23.53 -12.02 2.87
N VAL A 320 -22.32 -11.60 3.22
CA VAL A 320 -21.54 -12.22 4.27
C VAL A 320 -21.90 -11.53 5.59
N ASP A 321 -22.33 -12.29 6.60
CA ASP A 321 -22.81 -11.71 7.86
C ASP A 321 -21.69 -10.86 8.51
N PRO A 322 -21.87 -9.53 8.64
CA PRO A 322 -20.84 -8.65 9.23
C PRO A 322 -20.66 -8.89 10.74
N ALA A 323 -21.60 -9.55 11.42
CA ALA A 323 -21.40 -10.02 12.80
C ALA A 323 -20.41 -11.19 12.86
N ILE A 324 -20.21 -11.91 11.74
CA ILE A 324 -19.35 -13.09 11.62
C ILE A 324 -18.05 -12.75 10.89
N THR A 325 -18.08 -11.80 9.95
CA THR A 325 -16.94 -11.52 9.07
C THR A 325 -16.27 -10.19 9.33
N LYS A 326 -14.97 -10.32 9.62
CA LYS A 326 -14.08 -9.25 10.06
C LYS A 326 -13.32 -8.73 8.85
N PRO A 327 -13.04 -7.41 8.77
CA PRO A 327 -12.07 -6.93 7.79
C PRO A 327 -10.73 -7.64 7.99
N THR A 328 -10.05 -7.89 6.88
CA THR A 328 -8.72 -8.52 6.86
C THR A 328 -7.67 -7.50 6.41
N LEU A 329 -6.68 -7.24 7.25
CA LEU A 329 -5.48 -6.49 6.91
C LEU A 329 -4.47 -7.48 6.34
N TYR A 330 -4.15 -7.33 5.05
CA TYR A 330 -3.05 -8.03 4.42
C TYR A 330 -1.78 -7.20 4.53
N ILE A 331 -0.67 -7.85 4.86
CA ILE A 331 0.64 -7.21 5.03
C ILE A 331 1.66 -7.98 4.19
N CYS A 332 2.34 -7.29 3.30
CA CYS A 332 3.53 -7.81 2.63
C CYS A 332 4.78 -7.49 3.45
N SER A 333 5.68 -8.46 3.51
CA SER A 333 6.93 -8.40 4.24
C SER A 333 8.08 -8.80 3.34
N VAL A 334 9.24 -8.17 3.49
CA VAL A 334 10.46 -8.48 2.69
C VAL A 334 11.31 -9.58 3.35
N GLY A 335 11.00 -9.95 4.59
CA GLY A 335 11.83 -10.89 5.37
C GLY A 335 12.81 -10.14 6.28
N SER A 336 13.74 -10.84 6.92
CA SER A 336 14.63 -10.22 7.91
C SER A 336 15.71 -9.39 7.23
N LEU A 337 15.74 -8.06 7.39
CA LEU A 337 16.85 -7.22 6.94
C LEU A 337 17.92 -7.11 8.03
N THR A 338 19.20 -7.09 7.63
CA THR A 338 20.28 -6.78 8.57
C THR A 338 20.33 -5.28 8.86
N PRO A 339 20.75 -4.84 10.07
CA PRO A 339 20.92 -3.43 10.39
C PRO A 339 21.85 -2.68 9.43
N GLU A 340 22.85 -3.37 8.87
CA GLU A 340 23.79 -2.80 7.90
C GLU A 340 23.10 -2.35 6.61
N VAL A 341 22.17 -3.16 6.07
CA VAL A 341 21.34 -2.82 4.90
C VAL A 341 20.53 -1.56 5.18
N MET A 342 19.85 -1.52 6.33
CA MET A 342 18.99 -0.40 6.72
C MET A 342 19.75 0.91 6.95
N SER A 343 21.03 0.85 7.32
CA SER A 343 21.87 2.03 7.55
C SER A 343 22.48 2.65 6.29
N GLY A 344 22.24 2.04 5.12
CA GLY A 344 22.84 2.42 3.84
C GLY A 344 24.35 2.31 3.76
N LYS A 345 24.99 1.71 4.78
CA LYS A 345 26.41 1.36 4.80
C LYS A 345 26.69 -0.08 4.38
N GLY A 346 25.64 -0.91 4.29
CA GLY A 346 25.69 -2.25 3.72
C GLY A 346 25.61 -2.23 2.19
N ASP A 347 26.27 -3.20 1.57
CA ASP A 347 26.02 -3.52 0.16
C ASP A 347 24.62 -4.13 0.07
N TRP A 348 23.69 -3.48 -0.64
CA TRP A 348 22.34 -4.00 -0.85
C TRP A 348 22.33 -5.37 -1.55
N LEU A 349 23.44 -5.80 -2.17
CA LEU A 349 23.62 -7.18 -2.62
C LEU A 349 23.56 -8.21 -1.48
N THR A 350 23.65 -7.80 -0.20
CA THR A 350 23.41 -8.69 0.95
C THR A 350 21.92 -8.94 1.23
N VAL A 351 21.02 -8.12 0.66
CA VAL A 351 19.56 -8.38 0.64
C VAL A 351 19.20 -9.57 -0.25
N SER A 352 20.03 -9.94 -1.23
CA SER A 352 19.82 -11.21 -1.95
C SER A 352 20.25 -12.45 -1.14
N SER A 353 20.71 -12.27 0.10
CA SER A 353 21.18 -13.34 1.01
C SER A 353 20.40 -13.43 2.32
N LEU A 354 19.22 -12.81 2.40
CA LEU A 354 18.39 -12.85 3.60
C LEU A 354 18.04 -14.29 4.01
N ASP A 355 18.01 -14.53 5.31
CA ASP A 355 17.56 -15.82 5.86
C ASP A 355 16.03 -15.89 5.73
N THR A 356 15.58 -16.48 4.64
CA THR A 356 14.20 -16.65 4.23
C THR A 356 13.60 -17.86 4.93
N LYS A 357 13.63 -17.89 6.27
CA LYS A 357 13.11 -19.01 7.08
C LYS A 357 12.11 -18.57 8.14
N LEU A 358 11.38 -17.49 7.89
CA LEU A 358 10.25 -17.13 8.74
C LEU A 358 8.95 -17.58 8.07
N GLU A 359 8.35 -18.64 8.61
CA GLU A 359 6.95 -18.99 8.39
C GLU A 359 6.13 -18.37 9.51
N ILE A 360 5.26 -17.40 9.21
CA ILE A 360 4.27 -16.94 10.18
C ILE A 360 2.91 -16.83 9.49
N MET A 361 2.06 -17.82 9.72
CA MET A 361 0.65 -17.81 9.36
C MET A 361 -0.12 -17.11 10.49
N VAL A 362 -0.86 -16.04 10.20
CA VAL A 362 -1.64 -15.33 11.23
C VAL A 362 -3.11 -15.21 10.86
N THR A 363 -3.94 -15.60 11.81
CA THR A 363 -5.36 -15.27 11.89
C THR A 363 -5.57 -14.53 13.19
N VAL A 364 -5.64 -13.20 13.17
CA VAL A 364 -6.02 -12.45 14.38
C VAL A 364 -7.54 -12.41 14.45
N THR A 365 -8.14 -13.16 15.35
CA THR A 365 -9.38 -12.69 15.96
C THR A 365 -8.98 -11.92 17.21
N THR A 366 -9.81 -10.98 17.66
CA THR A 366 -9.55 -10.29 18.93
C THR A 366 -9.62 -11.23 20.16
N GLU A 367 -9.83 -12.53 19.94
CA GLU A 367 -9.43 -13.63 20.79
C GLU A 367 -8.10 -14.20 20.28
N ILE A 368 -7.07 -14.16 21.11
CA ILE A 368 -5.85 -14.94 20.93
C ILE A 368 -6.19 -16.36 21.39
N THR A 369 -6.51 -17.25 20.47
CA THR A 369 -6.63 -18.69 20.77
C THR A 369 -5.31 -19.36 20.40
N TYR A 370 -4.57 -19.84 21.40
CA TYR A 370 -3.40 -20.68 21.18
C TYR A 370 -3.88 -22.12 21.00
N GLU A 371 -3.82 -22.65 19.78
CA GLU A 371 -3.79 -24.10 19.58
C GLU A 371 -2.34 -24.55 19.44
N TYR A 372 -1.88 -25.30 20.44
CA TYR A 372 -0.62 -26.03 20.34
C TYR A 372 -0.90 -27.32 19.57
N VAL A 373 -0.26 -27.49 18.42
CA VAL A 373 -0.14 -28.79 17.73
C VAL A 373 1.11 -29.50 18.23
#